data_AF-A0A2E6HAR2-F1
#
_entry.id   AF-A0A2E6HAR2-F1
#
_cell.length_a   1.000
_cell.length_b   1.000
_cell.length_c   1.000
_cell.angle_alpha   90.00
_cell.angle_beta   90.00
_cell.angle_gamma   90.00
#
_symmetry.space_group_name_H-M   'P 1'
#
loop_
_entity.id
_entity.type
_entity.pdbx_description
1 polymer ?
#
loop_
_entity_poly.entity_id
_entity_poly.type
_entity_poly.pdbx_seq_one_letter_code
_entity_poly.pdbx_strand_id
1 'polypeptide(L)'
;MIKTILFLFTFLTLSIGNISNASEGDTYSFTWLDPDKEVFVLQNRKFRKKGKFHVAVGGGMTTSGSFVNGTNLQARGGYFFKEEWGFELLYSKNAGEENTDAQAVRNSTGAGSTPYRQITNYYMGGLLLWSPFYTKINTFNTIIYMDYIFGLGIGKIEESNNRLELQNTLNKTDTVESHNALIWSLGMKFFVNDSFSIRPDFTGVVFKSQRPDTTAEEVYSHYDLSISVVMDL
;
A
#
# COMPACT_ATOMS: atom_id res chain seq x y z
N MET A 1 -21.32 -8.97 -27.56
CA MET A 1 -20.42 -8.84 -26.40
C MET A 1 -20.08 -7.38 -26.09
N ILE A 2 -19.55 -6.60 -27.03
CA ILE A 2 -19.19 -5.17 -26.82
C ILE A 2 -20.39 -4.29 -26.44
N LYS A 3 -21.56 -4.48 -27.06
CA LYS A 3 -22.77 -3.72 -26.74
C LYS A 3 -23.35 -4.02 -25.34
N THR A 4 -23.12 -5.23 -24.83
CA THR A 4 -23.57 -5.65 -23.49
C THR A 4 -22.66 -5.07 -22.40
N ILE A 5 -21.36 -4.97 -22.67
CA ILE A 5 -20.38 -4.31 -21.79
C ILE A 5 -20.64 -2.81 -21.70
N LEU A 6 -20.97 -2.17 -22.83
CA LEU A 6 -21.29 -0.74 -22.86
C LEU A 6 -22.56 -0.43 -22.05
N PHE A 7 -23.58 -1.30 -22.13
CA PHE A 7 -24.83 -1.13 -21.37
C PHE A 7 -24.63 -1.34 -19.86
N LEU A 8 -23.74 -2.26 -19.46
CA LEU A 8 -23.38 -2.45 -18.05
C LEU A 8 -22.62 -1.26 -17.48
N PHE A 9 -21.77 -0.62 -18.29
CA PHE A 9 -21.03 0.59 -17.89
C PHE A 9 -21.96 1.81 -17.73
N THR A 10 -22.94 1.98 -18.61
CA THR A 10 -23.93 3.07 -18.51
C THR A 10 -24.91 2.88 -17.34
N PHE A 11 -25.24 1.63 -16.96
CA PHE A 11 -26.10 1.35 -15.81
C PHE A 11 -25.38 1.57 -14.47
N LEU A 12 -24.05 1.36 -14.42
CA LEU A 12 -23.23 1.64 -13.24
C LEU A 12 -23.05 3.14 -12.97
N THR A 13 -23.10 3.99 -14.02
CA THR A 13 -23.02 5.45 -13.87
C THR A 13 -24.31 6.13 -13.42
N LEU A 14 -25.45 5.42 -13.46
CA LEU A 14 -26.78 5.99 -13.14
C LEU A 14 -27.29 5.66 -11.73
N SER A 15 -26.54 4.86 -10.95
CA SER A 15 -26.92 4.47 -9.58
C SER A 15 -26.19 5.23 -8.48
N ILE A 16 -25.35 6.22 -8.81
CA ILE A 16 -24.76 7.13 -7.82
C ILE A 16 -25.76 8.27 -7.56
N GLY A 17 -26.81 7.94 -6.81
CA GLY A 17 -27.70 8.93 -6.23
C GLY A 17 -26.93 9.81 -5.25
N ASN A 18 -27.05 11.12 -5.42
CA ASN A 18 -26.55 12.11 -4.47
C ASN A 18 -27.31 11.97 -3.14
N ILE A 19 -26.72 11.23 -2.19
CA ILE A 19 -27.16 11.29 -0.79
C ILE A 19 -26.22 12.25 -0.07
N SER A 20 -26.63 13.52 0.01
CA SER A 20 -25.97 14.52 0.84
C SER A 20 -26.30 14.24 2.31
N ASN A 21 -25.44 13.46 2.97
CA ASN A 21 -25.46 13.31 4.42
C ASN A 21 -24.55 14.36 5.06
N ALA A 22 -25.15 15.37 5.71
CA ALA A 22 -24.43 16.17 6.70
C ALA A 22 -24.21 15.31 7.95
N SER A 23 -22.98 15.26 8.45
CA SER A 23 -22.63 14.47 9.63
C SER A 23 -21.69 15.30 10.50
N GLU A 24 -22.24 15.86 11.57
CA GLU A 24 -21.52 16.47 12.68
C GLU A 24 -21.90 15.69 13.94
N GLY A 25 -20.96 14.91 14.48
CA GLY A 25 -21.24 14.02 15.61
C GLY A 25 -20.08 13.81 16.58
N ASP A 26 -18.95 14.50 16.39
CA ASP A 26 -17.78 14.32 17.25
C ASP A 26 -17.71 15.46 18.28
N THR A 27 -18.23 15.17 19.48
CA THR A 27 -18.12 16.04 20.65
C THR A 27 -16.74 15.85 21.28
N TYR A 28 -15.93 16.91 21.36
CA TYR A 28 -14.66 16.87 22.10
C TYR A 28 -14.90 17.24 23.57
N SER A 29 -14.48 16.40 24.50
CA SER A 29 -14.40 16.75 25.92
C SER A 29 -13.04 17.36 26.23
N PHE A 30 -13.01 18.68 26.40
CA PHE A 30 -11.81 19.38 26.84
C PHE A 30 -11.78 19.34 28.37
N THR A 31 -10.76 18.72 28.96
CA THR A 31 -10.60 18.58 30.42
C THR A 31 -10.43 19.91 31.18
N TRP A 32 -10.21 21.00 30.46
CA TRP A 32 -10.08 22.36 31.00
C TRP A 32 -11.32 23.25 30.74
N LEU A 33 -12.32 22.74 30.02
CA LEU A 33 -13.63 23.36 29.91
C LEU A 33 -14.58 22.73 30.92
N ASP A 34 -15.56 23.52 31.33
CA ASP A 34 -16.67 23.10 32.18
C ASP A 34 -17.34 21.84 31.58
N PRO A 35 -17.49 20.73 32.32
CA PRO A 35 -18.01 19.46 31.79
C PRO A 35 -19.40 19.58 31.15
N ASP A 36 -20.16 20.60 31.56
CA ASP A 36 -21.53 20.86 31.09
C ASP A 36 -21.59 21.63 29.75
N LYS A 37 -20.44 21.95 29.15
CA LYS A 37 -20.37 22.68 27.87
C LYS A 37 -19.86 21.80 26.74
N GLU A 38 -20.78 21.37 25.90
CA GLU A 38 -20.47 20.72 24.62
C GLU A 38 -19.95 21.77 23.63
N VAL A 39 -18.67 21.64 23.24
CA VAL A 39 -18.07 22.48 22.19
C VAL A 39 -18.01 21.68 20.90
N PHE A 40 -18.88 22.04 19.96
CA PHE A 40 -18.82 21.51 18.59
C PHE A 40 -17.71 22.22 17.83
N VAL A 41 -16.61 21.50 17.57
CA VAL A 41 -15.57 22.01 16.66
C VAL A 41 -16.03 21.67 15.24
N LEU A 42 -16.48 22.69 14.51
CA LEU A 42 -16.75 22.58 13.07
C LEU A 42 -15.44 22.34 12.34
N GLN A 43 -15.08 21.07 12.14
CA GLN A 43 -13.97 20.70 11.28
C GLN A 43 -14.41 20.90 9.82
N ASN A 44 -14.26 22.13 9.31
CA ASN A 44 -14.50 22.42 7.91
C ASN A 44 -13.33 21.88 7.06
N ARG A 45 -13.41 20.58 6.74
CA ARG A 45 -12.56 19.91 5.76
C ARG A 45 -13.04 20.29 4.36
N LYS A 46 -12.12 20.78 3.53
CA LYS A 46 -12.38 21.09 2.12
C LYS A 46 -12.61 19.80 1.35
N PHE A 47 -11.78 18.80 1.61
CA PHE A 47 -11.87 17.48 1.00
C PHE A 47 -12.41 16.49 2.03
N ARG A 48 -13.62 15.99 1.78
CA ARG A 48 -14.27 14.96 2.59
C ARG A 48 -14.08 13.59 1.96
N LYS A 49 -13.88 12.58 2.80
CA LYS A 49 -13.70 11.19 2.38
C LYS A 49 -14.89 10.30 2.73
N LYS A 50 -15.66 10.67 3.75
CA LYS A 50 -16.79 9.85 4.20
C LYS A 50 -17.77 9.61 3.05
N GLY A 51 -18.08 8.34 2.82
CA GLY A 51 -18.99 7.90 1.76
C GLY A 51 -18.37 7.82 0.37
N LYS A 52 -17.07 8.06 0.21
CA LYS A 52 -16.41 8.02 -1.10
C LYS A 52 -15.67 6.70 -1.35
N PHE A 53 -15.75 6.24 -2.58
CA PHE A 53 -14.85 5.20 -3.07
C PHE A 53 -13.57 5.84 -3.58
N HIS A 54 -12.47 5.11 -3.56
CA HIS A 54 -11.23 5.57 -4.15
C HIS A 54 -10.54 4.46 -4.91
N VAL A 55 -9.88 4.83 -6.01
CA VAL A 55 -9.03 3.94 -6.80
C VAL A 55 -7.68 4.61 -6.96
N ALA A 56 -6.60 3.89 -6.70
CA ALA A 56 -5.25 4.38 -6.91
C ALA A 56 -4.48 3.46 -7.84
N VAL A 57 -3.69 4.06 -8.72
CA VAL A 57 -2.70 3.34 -9.54
C VAL A 57 -1.38 4.08 -9.41
N GLY A 58 -0.32 3.33 -9.15
CA GLY A 58 1.00 3.88 -8.90
C GLY A 58 2.09 2.86 -9.15
N GLY A 59 3.33 3.31 -9.05
CA GLY A 59 4.49 2.45 -9.14
C GLY A 59 5.59 2.96 -8.25
N GLY A 60 6.62 2.12 -8.07
CA GLY A 60 7.63 2.39 -7.08
C GLY A 60 8.82 1.45 -7.16
N MET A 61 9.61 1.50 -6.10
CA MET A 61 10.79 0.68 -5.90
C MET A 61 10.65 -0.14 -4.63
N THR A 62 11.27 -1.31 -4.65
CA THR A 62 11.45 -2.15 -3.47
C THR A 62 12.71 -1.70 -2.75
N THR A 63 12.59 -1.40 -1.47
CA THR A 63 13.70 -0.93 -0.62
C THR A 63 14.25 -2.04 0.29
N SER A 64 13.63 -3.22 0.25
CA SER A 64 14.09 -4.43 0.94
C SER A 64 14.87 -5.35 0.00
N GLY A 65 15.99 -5.89 0.46
CA GLY A 65 16.77 -6.89 -0.28
C GLY A 65 18.20 -6.43 -0.54
N SER A 66 19.16 -7.07 0.13
CA SER A 66 20.58 -6.70 0.00
C SER A 66 21.18 -7.09 -1.36
N PHE A 67 20.58 -8.05 -2.06
CA PHE A 67 21.11 -8.63 -3.29
C PHE A 67 20.17 -8.46 -4.50
N VAL A 68 19.07 -7.75 -4.34
CA VAL A 68 18.01 -7.62 -5.35
C VAL A 68 17.59 -6.16 -5.43
N ASN A 69 17.56 -5.62 -6.64
CA ASN A 69 16.86 -4.38 -6.92
C ASN A 69 15.46 -4.72 -7.43
N GLY A 70 14.43 -4.09 -6.87
CA GLY A 70 13.05 -4.34 -7.24
C GLY A 70 12.30 -3.07 -7.63
N THR A 71 11.34 -3.24 -8.54
CA THR A 71 10.33 -2.24 -8.89
C THR A 71 8.94 -2.83 -8.69
N ASN A 72 7.95 -1.97 -8.47
CA ASN A 72 6.58 -2.40 -8.30
C ASN A 72 5.60 -1.53 -9.10
N LEU A 73 4.49 -2.16 -9.49
CA LEU A 73 3.29 -1.54 -10.00
C LEU A 73 2.14 -1.90 -9.06
N GLN A 74 1.48 -0.89 -8.53
CA GLN A 74 0.52 -1.01 -7.45
C GLN A 74 -0.86 -0.47 -7.87
N ALA A 75 -1.90 -1.24 -7.56
CA ALA A 75 -3.29 -0.84 -7.68
C ALA A 75 -3.96 -0.96 -6.31
N ARG A 76 -4.73 0.06 -5.94
CA ARG A 76 -5.53 0.09 -4.71
C ARG A 76 -6.97 0.46 -5.02
N GLY A 77 -7.91 -0.13 -4.29
CA GLY A 77 -9.33 0.22 -4.37
C GLY A 77 -9.96 0.15 -2.99
N GLY A 78 -10.63 1.22 -2.56
CA GLY A 78 -11.14 1.31 -1.19
C GLY A 78 -12.36 2.19 -1.04
N TYR A 79 -12.81 2.30 0.21
CA TYR A 79 -13.97 3.07 0.61
C TYR A 79 -13.81 3.59 2.04
N PHE A 80 -14.12 4.86 2.25
CA PHE A 80 -14.11 5.50 3.57
C PHE A 80 -15.54 5.57 4.13
N PHE A 81 -15.86 4.77 5.15
CA PHE A 81 -17.17 4.79 5.79
C PHE A 81 -17.28 5.86 6.90
N LYS A 82 -16.13 6.35 7.40
CA LYS A 82 -16.00 7.56 8.22
C LYS A 82 -14.91 8.45 7.62
N GLU A 83 -14.80 9.67 8.14
CA GLU A 83 -13.77 10.62 7.73
C GLU A 83 -12.34 10.13 8.08
N GLU A 84 -12.22 9.30 9.11
CA GLU A 84 -10.96 8.73 9.60
C GLU A 84 -10.81 7.25 9.26
N TRP A 85 -11.90 6.54 8.95
CA TRP A 85 -11.88 5.08 8.79
C TRP A 85 -12.38 4.62 7.44
N GLY A 86 -11.66 3.66 6.88
CA GLY A 86 -12.00 3.02 5.61
C GLY A 86 -11.45 1.62 5.50
N PHE A 87 -11.69 0.97 4.37
CA PHE A 87 -11.01 -0.25 3.98
C PHE A 87 -10.42 -0.08 2.59
N GLU A 88 -9.40 -0.86 2.26
CA GLU A 88 -8.70 -0.82 0.99
C GLU A 88 -8.24 -2.21 0.59
N LEU A 89 -8.48 -2.59 -0.66
CA LEU A 89 -7.84 -3.71 -1.32
C LEU A 89 -6.59 -3.20 -2.02
N LEU A 90 -5.52 -3.99 -1.91
CA LEU A 90 -4.21 -3.69 -2.47
C LEU A 90 -3.77 -4.87 -3.32
N TYR A 91 -3.27 -4.58 -4.51
CA TYR A 91 -2.53 -5.51 -5.36
C TYR A 91 -1.25 -4.82 -5.83
N SER A 92 -0.12 -5.50 -5.67
CA SER A 92 1.17 -5.07 -6.18
C SER A 92 1.80 -6.17 -6.98
N LYS A 93 2.20 -5.85 -8.21
CA LYS A 93 3.05 -6.69 -9.03
C LYS A 93 4.46 -6.17 -8.93
N ASN A 94 5.39 -7.04 -8.60
CA ASN A 94 6.78 -6.71 -8.36
C ASN A 94 7.65 -7.40 -9.42
N ALA A 95 8.73 -6.75 -9.80
CA ALA A 95 9.76 -7.30 -10.66
C ALA A 95 11.11 -6.95 -10.05
N GLY A 96 12.02 -7.92 -9.96
CA GLY A 96 13.34 -7.70 -9.39
C GLY A 96 14.41 -8.50 -10.08
N GLU A 97 15.64 -7.98 -9.99
CA GLU A 97 16.84 -8.55 -10.59
C GLU A 97 18.00 -8.47 -9.60
N GLU A 98 18.97 -9.38 -9.72
CA GLU A 98 20.19 -9.36 -8.91
C GLU A 98 20.95 -8.04 -9.08
N ASN A 99 21.34 -7.42 -7.97
CA ASN A 99 22.08 -6.16 -7.98
C ASN A 99 23.60 -6.37 -8.10
N THR A 100 24.36 -5.27 -8.12
CA THR A 100 25.83 -5.31 -8.20
C THR A 100 26.48 -6.01 -7.02
N ASP A 101 25.86 -5.97 -5.84
CA ASP A 101 26.39 -6.61 -4.63
C ASP A 101 26.28 -8.14 -4.74
N ALA A 102 25.19 -8.64 -5.32
CA ALA A 102 25.04 -10.06 -5.63
C ALA A 102 26.11 -10.55 -6.60
N GLN A 103 26.39 -9.76 -7.64
CA GLN A 103 27.44 -10.05 -8.62
C GLN A 103 28.84 -10.05 -7.97
N ALA A 104 29.10 -9.10 -7.06
CA ALA A 104 30.37 -9.01 -6.34
C ALA A 104 30.62 -10.24 -5.44
N VAL A 105 29.59 -10.71 -4.71
CA VAL A 105 29.69 -11.91 -3.85
C VAL A 105 29.89 -13.18 -4.68
N ARG A 106 29.26 -13.25 -5.87
CA ARG A 106 29.38 -14.39 -6.77
C ARG A 106 30.77 -14.51 -7.40
N ASN A 107 31.54 -13.43 -7.46
CA ASN A 107 32.92 -13.34 -7.98
C ASN A 107 33.16 -14.17 -9.26
N SER A 108 32.85 -13.59 -10.41
CA SER A 108 32.96 -14.23 -11.73
C SER A 108 34.37 -14.58 -12.20
N THR A 109 35.42 -14.24 -11.42
CA THR A 109 36.84 -14.40 -11.81
C THR A 109 37.67 -15.25 -10.84
N GLY A 110 37.07 -15.78 -9.77
CA GLY A 110 37.79 -16.54 -8.74
C GLY A 110 36.87 -17.37 -7.83
N ALA A 111 37.31 -17.64 -6.59
CA ALA A 111 36.44 -18.26 -5.59
C ALA A 111 35.38 -17.25 -5.13
N GLY A 112 34.10 -17.58 -5.34
CA GLY A 112 32.93 -16.81 -4.94
C GLY A 112 31.89 -17.68 -4.24
N SER A 113 30.85 -17.04 -3.69
CA SER A 113 29.72 -17.72 -3.05
C SER A 113 28.41 -17.34 -3.73
N THR A 114 27.40 -18.22 -3.67
CA THR A 114 26.06 -17.91 -4.17
C THR A 114 25.30 -17.13 -3.09
N PRO A 115 24.93 -15.85 -3.32
CA PRO A 115 24.08 -15.11 -2.40
C PRO A 115 22.66 -15.71 -2.40
N TYR A 116 22.02 -15.71 -1.23
CA TYR A 116 20.59 -15.98 -1.16
C TYR A 116 19.82 -14.77 -1.68
N ARG A 117 18.96 -14.99 -2.68
CA ARG A 117 18.06 -13.98 -3.23
C ARG A 117 16.61 -14.40 -3.01
N GLN A 118 15.81 -13.42 -2.62
CA GLN A 118 14.37 -13.53 -2.44
C GLN A 118 13.73 -12.40 -3.24
N ILE A 119 13.00 -12.74 -4.29
CA ILE A 119 12.39 -11.76 -5.20
C ILE A 119 10.88 -11.87 -5.06
N THR A 120 10.25 -10.81 -4.57
CA THR A 120 8.78 -10.76 -4.55
C THR A 120 8.23 -10.65 -5.97
N ASN A 121 7.32 -11.56 -6.34
CA ASN A 121 6.61 -11.53 -7.62
C ASN A 121 5.36 -10.67 -7.55
N TYR A 122 4.56 -10.87 -6.49
CA TYR A 122 3.40 -10.04 -6.20
C TYR A 122 2.99 -10.16 -4.74
N TYR A 123 2.19 -9.19 -4.27
CA TYR A 123 1.39 -9.36 -3.07
C TYR A 123 0.01 -8.74 -3.24
N MET A 124 -0.95 -9.27 -2.50
CA MET A 124 -2.31 -8.73 -2.47
C MET A 124 -2.95 -8.91 -1.10
N GLY A 125 -3.84 -8.01 -0.72
CA GLY A 125 -4.52 -8.11 0.57
C GLY A 125 -5.58 -7.05 0.79
N GLY A 126 -6.24 -7.16 1.94
CA GLY A 126 -7.20 -6.18 2.43
C GLY A 126 -6.66 -5.47 3.66
N LEU A 127 -6.79 -4.15 3.71
CA LEU A 127 -6.35 -3.28 4.78
C LEU A 127 -7.54 -2.53 5.39
N LEU A 128 -7.52 -2.41 6.71
CA LEU A 128 -8.27 -1.39 7.43
C LEU A 128 -7.45 -0.10 7.41
N LEU A 129 -8.08 1.00 7.02
CA LEU A 129 -7.46 2.32 6.95
C LEU A 129 -7.87 3.16 8.15
N TRP A 130 -6.88 3.84 8.74
CA TRP A 130 -7.05 4.86 9.77
C TRP A 130 -6.32 6.14 9.35
N SER A 131 -7.05 7.26 9.32
CA SER A 131 -6.55 8.55 8.87
C SER A 131 -6.86 9.63 9.91
N PRO A 132 -6.04 9.72 10.96
CA PRO A 132 -6.34 10.56 12.13
C PRO A 132 -6.10 12.05 11.91
N PHE A 133 -5.29 12.42 10.91
CA PHE A 133 -4.81 13.79 10.77
C PHE A 133 -5.15 14.36 9.39
N TYR A 134 -5.90 15.46 9.41
CA TYR A 134 -6.09 16.37 8.29
C TYR A 134 -5.18 17.59 8.45
N THR A 135 -4.30 17.82 7.48
CA THR A 135 -3.30 18.87 7.52
C THR A 135 -3.56 19.93 6.45
N LYS A 136 -3.38 21.19 6.83
CA LYS A 136 -3.40 22.35 5.93
C LYS A 136 -2.03 23.03 6.02
N ILE A 137 -1.32 23.11 4.91
CA ILE A 137 -0.01 23.79 4.81
C ILE A 137 -0.20 25.01 3.91
N ASN A 138 0.11 26.20 4.41
CA ASN A 138 0.06 27.43 3.63
C ASN A 138 1.46 27.78 3.13
N THR A 139 1.64 27.77 1.80
CA THR A 139 2.91 28.06 1.13
C THR A 139 2.67 29.09 0.02
N PHE A 140 3.27 30.28 0.15
CA PHE A 140 3.26 31.36 -0.86
C PHE A 140 1.91 31.56 -1.57
N ASN A 141 0.86 31.84 -0.80
CA ASN A 141 -0.53 32.07 -1.26
C ASN A 141 -1.30 30.85 -1.77
N THR A 142 -0.76 29.63 -1.63
CA THR A 142 -1.47 28.38 -1.93
C THR A 142 -1.60 27.52 -0.68
N ILE A 143 -2.79 26.95 -0.45
CA ILE A 143 -3.02 26.01 0.65
C ILE A 143 -2.97 24.59 0.09
N ILE A 144 -2.02 23.81 0.58
CA ILE A 144 -1.91 22.37 0.31
C ILE A 144 -2.69 21.63 1.41
N TYR A 145 -3.58 20.75 0.99
CA TYR A 145 -4.35 19.90 1.89
C TYR A 145 -3.82 18.48 1.81
N MET A 146 -3.63 17.84 2.95
CA MET A 146 -3.03 16.51 3.04
C MET A 146 -3.67 15.69 4.15
N ASP A 147 -3.77 14.38 3.94
CA ASP A 147 -4.11 13.41 4.98
C ASP A 147 -2.97 12.42 5.21
N TYR A 148 -2.75 12.06 6.47
CA TYR A 148 -1.97 10.87 6.82
C TYR A 148 -2.90 9.66 6.88
N ILE A 149 -2.49 8.55 6.25
CA ILE A 149 -3.27 7.31 6.19
C ILE A 149 -2.39 6.16 6.66
N PHE A 150 -2.83 5.48 7.70
CA PHE A 150 -2.26 4.24 8.20
C PHE A 150 -3.13 3.09 7.72
N GLY A 151 -2.52 2.02 7.20
CA GLY A 151 -3.19 0.80 6.79
C GLY A 151 -2.64 -0.38 7.57
N LEU A 152 -3.52 -1.27 8.04
CA LEU A 152 -3.13 -2.55 8.62
C LEU A 152 -4.07 -3.62 8.09
N GLY A 153 -3.51 -4.74 7.66
CA GLY A 153 -4.22 -5.72 6.87
C GLY A 153 -3.56 -7.09 6.85
N ILE A 154 -4.23 -8.00 6.16
CA ILE A 154 -3.74 -9.35 5.90
C ILE A 154 -3.82 -9.61 4.40
N GLY A 155 -2.97 -10.52 3.93
CA GLY A 155 -2.89 -10.83 2.52
C GLY A 155 -2.05 -12.05 2.21
N LYS A 156 -1.65 -12.12 0.94
CA LYS A 156 -0.75 -13.13 0.41
C LYS A 156 0.40 -12.46 -0.31
N ILE A 157 1.57 -13.09 -0.24
CA ILE A 157 2.77 -12.72 -0.99
C ILE A 157 3.26 -13.97 -1.73
N GLU A 158 3.65 -13.78 -2.98
CA GLU A 158 4.37 -14.78 -3.76
C GLU A 158 5.79 -14.29 -4.01
N GLU A 159 6.74 -15.18 -3.82
CA GLU A 159 8.16 -14.91 -3.99
C GLU A 159 8.84 -16.01 -4.80
N SER A 160 9.91 -15.62 -5.49
CA SER A 160 10.84 -16.52 -6.17
C SER A 160 12.20 -16.45 -5.47
N ASN A 161 12.74 -17.60 -5.06
CA ASN A 161 14.02 -17.67 -4.36
C ASN A 161 14.95 -18.75 -4.92
N ASN A 162 16.25 -18.60 -4.68
CA ASN A 162 17.26 -19.55 -5.14
C ASN A 162 17.68 -20.56 -4.07
N ARG A 163 16.80 -20.89 -3.10
CA ARG A 163 17.14 -21.77 -1.98
C ARG A 163 17.73 -23.12 -2.41
N LEU A 164 17.21 -23.71 -3.49
CA LEU A 164 17.71 -24.96 -4.04
C LEU A 164 19.15 -24.86 -4.57
N GLU A 165 19.59 -23.68 -5.05
CA GLU A 165 20.96 -23.42 -5.49
C GLU A 165 21.94 -23.46 -4.29
N LEU A 166 21.50 -22.99 -3.12
CA LEU A 166 22.30 -23.02 -1.90
C LEU A 166 22.39 -24.41 -1.28
N GLN A 167 21.34 -25.23 -1.42
CA GLN A 167 21.32 -26.61 -0.92
C GLN A 167 22.01 -27.60 -1.87
N ASN A 168 21.95 -27.32 -3.18
CA ASN A 168 22.60 -28.10 -4.22
C ASN A 168 23.03 -27.18 -5.38
N THR A 169 24.33 -26.90 -5.46
CA THR A 169 24.94 -25.98 -6.43
C THR A 169 24.71 -26.30 -7.91
N LEU A 170 24.21 -27.50 -8.25
CA LEU A 170 23.85 -27.86 -9.62
C LEU A 170 22.44 -27.41 -10.01
N ASN A 171 21.55 -27.14 -9.04
CA ASN A 171 20.18 -26.74 -9.30
C ASN A 171 20.05 -25.21 -9.28
N LYS A 172 20.03 -24.59 -10.47
CA LYS A 172 19.88 -23.14 -10.64
C LYS A 172 18.43 -22.68 -10.83
N THR A 173 17.47 -23.57 -10.60
CA THR A 173 16.04 -23.26 -10.80
C THR A 173 15.51 -22.47 -9.60
N ASP A 174 14.88 -21.34 -9.87
CA ASP A 174 14.19 -20.58 -8.82
C ASP A 174 12.98 -21.37 -8.31
N THR A 175 12.75 -21.30 -7.01
CA THR A 175 11.62 -21.91 -6.31
C THR A 175 10.58 -20.82 -6.07
N VAL A 176 9.35 -21.07 -6.52
CA VAL A 176 8.23 -20.14 -6.32
C VAL A 176 7.40 -20.60 -5.15
N GLU A 177 7.24 -19.74 -4.15
CA GLU A 177 6.54 -20.04 -2.90
C GLU A 177 5.52 -18.93 -2.59
N SER A 178 4.42 -19.32 -1.93
CA SER A 178 3.31 -18.43 -1.60
C SER A 178 3.03 -18.49 -0.11
N HIS A 179 2.91 -17.33 0.52
CA HIS A 179 2.80 -17.20 1.97
C HIS A 179 1.62 -16.29 2.34
N ASN A 180 1.01 -16.58 3.49
CA ASN A 180 0.13 -15.60 4.14
C ASN A 180 0.99 -14.51 4.78
N ALA A 181 0.54 -13.27 4.69
CA ALA A 181 1.29 -12.12 5.14
C ALA A 181 0.43 -11.14 5.96
N LEU A 182 1.08 -10.49 6.92
CA LEU A 182 0.58 -9.26 7.52
C LEU A 182 1.06 -8.08 6.66
N ILE A 183 0.16 -7.17 6.31
CA ILE A 183 0.47 -6.00 5.49
C ILE A 183 0.19 -4.76 6.31
N TRP A 184 1.12 -3.80 6.28
CA TRP A 184 0.91 -2.47 6.83
C TRP A 184 1.33 -1.41 5.82
N SER A 185 0.73 -0.22 5.88
CA SER A 185 1.08 0.88 4.99
C SER A 185 1.01 2.24 5.67
N LEU A 186 1.90 3.14 5.28
CA LEU A 186 1.90 4.55 5.64
C LEU A 186 1.77 5.37 4.36
N GLY A 187 0.66 6.09 4.20
CA GLY A 187 0.35 6.92 3.05
C GLY A 187 0.21 8.39 3.43
N MET A 188 0.61 9.28 2.53
CA MET A 188 0.30 10.71 2.62
C MET A 188 -0.50 11.11 1.39
N LYS A 189 -1.77 11.46 1.55
CA LYS A 189 -2.67 11.80 0.44
C LYS A 189 -2.71 13.31 0.25
N PHE A 190 -2.11 13.82 -0.82
CA PHE A 190 -2.11 15.23 -1.20
C PHE A 190 -3.26 15.53 -2.14
N PHE A 191 -4.22 16.33 -1.70
CA PHE A 191 -5.39 16.67 -2.50
C PHE A 191 -5.04 17.72 -3.55
N VAL A 192 -5.27 17.37 -4.82
CA VAL A 192 -5.14 18.30 -5.96
C VAL A 192 -6.48 18.98 -6.21
N ASN A 193 -7.56 18.20 -6.23
CA ASN A 193 -8.94 18.67 -6.33
C ASN A 193 -9.90 17.65 -5.67
N ASP A 194 -11.21 17.84 -5.80
CA ASP A 194 -12.23 17.01 -5.12
C ASP A 194 -12.28 15.55 -5.59
N SER A 195 -11.69 15.27 -6.76
CA SER A 195 -11.67 13.96 -7.41
C SER A 195 -10.28 13.36 -7.53
N PHE A 196 -9.21 14.14 -7.43
CA PHE A 196 -7.84 13.68 -7.68
C PHE A 196 -6.87 14.07 -6.57
N SER A 197 -6.01 13.13 -6.24
CA SER A 197 -4.91 13.31 -5.28
C SER A 197 -3.68 12.50 -5.67
N ILE A 198 -2.54 12.90 -5.13
CA ILE A 198 -1.27 12.18 -5.25
C ILE A 198 -0.96 11.55 -3.90
N ARG A 199 -0.56 10.29 -3.90
CA ARG A 199 -0.29 9.55 -2.66
C ARG A 199 1.01 8.75 -2.76
N PRO A 200 2.11 9.22 -2.15
CA PRO A 200 3.20 8.35 -1.76
C PRO A 200 2.75 7.37 -0.67
N ASP A 201 3.14 6.11 -0.81
CA ASP A 201 2.90 5.04 0.13
C ASP A 201 4.21 4.31 0.46
N PHE A 202 4.42 4.06 1.75
CA PHE A 202 5.41 3.10 2.23
C PHE A 202 4.67 1.86 2.72
N THR A 203 4.88 0.72 2.08
CA THR A 203 4.15 -0.53 2.36
C THR A 203 5.12 -1.59 2.85
N GLY A 204 4.81 -2.18 4.00
CA GLY A 204 5.53 -3.31 4.56
C GLY A 204 4.69 -4.59 4.52
N VAL A 205 5.31 -5.69 4.13
CA VAL A 205 4.72 -7.03 4.08
C VAL A 205 5.58 -7.96 4.92
N VAL A 206 4.99 -8.55 5.95
CA VAL A 206 5.69 -9.44 6.89
C VAL A 206 5.11 -10.85 6.73
N PHE A 207 5.98 -11.83 6.50
CA PHE A 207 5.57 -13.21 6.20
C PHE A 207 6.60 -14.21 6.74
N LYS A 208 6.19 -15.48 6.88
CA LYS A 208 7.09 -16.57 7.25
C LYS A 208 7.46 -17.37 6.02
N SER A 209 8.75 -17.60 5.80
CA SER A 209 9.28 -18.43 4.72
C SER A 209 10.41 -19.33 5.25
N GLN A 210 10.75 -20.38 4.49
CA GLN A 210 11.79 -21.31 4.87
C GLN A 210 13.17 -20.64 4.76
N ARG A 211 14.03 -20.93 5.72
CA ARG A 211 15.42 -20.49 5.66
C ARG A 211 16.16 -21.13 4.49
N PRO A 212 17.19 -20.46 3.95
CA PRO A 212 17.97 -21.04 2.85
C PRO A 212 18.76 -22.29 3.25
N ASP A 213 19.29 -22.30 4.48
CA ASP A 213 20.24 -23.29 5.01
C ASP A 213 19.58 -24.47 5.72
N THR A 214 18.32 -24.35 6.13
CA THR A 214 17.58 -25.36 6.90
C THR A 214 16.12 -25.41 6.49
N THR A 215 15.36 -26.40 6.95
CA THR A 215 13.90 -26.46 6.74
C THR A 215 13.11 -25.64 7.77
N ALA A 216 13.79 -24.91 8.66
CA ALA A 216 13.13 -24.07 9.65
C ALA A 216 12.54 -22.81 9.01
N GLU A 217 11.44 -22.31 9.57
CA GLU A 217 10.81 -21.06 9.13
C GLU A 217 11.41 -19.85 9.86
N GLU A 218 11.57 -18.74 9.14
CA GLU A 218 11.96 -17.43 9.66
C GLU A 218 11.00 -16.35 9.17
N VAL A 219 10.94 -15.23 9.90
CA VAL A 219 10.12 -14.08 9.52
C VAL A 219 10.91 -13.19 8.58
N TYR A 220 10.39 -13.03 7.37
CA TYR A 220 10.89 -12.12 6.35
C TYR A 220 10.02 -10.88 6.26
N SER A 221 10.62 -9.78 5.79
CA SER A 221 9.93 -8.51 5.58
C SER A 221 10.30 -7.95 4.21
N HIS A 222 9.27 -7.50 3.49
CA HIS A 222 9.37 -6.82 2.21
C HIS A 222 8.86 -5.39 2.35
N TYR A 223 9.58 -4.42 1.78
CA TYR A 223 9.28 -2.99 1.87
C TYR A 223 9.26 -2.37 0.48
N ASP A 224 8.15 -1.69 0.17
CA ASP A 224 7.98 -0.93 -1.05
C ASP A 224 7.75 0.56 -0.75
N LEU A 225 8.41 1.42 -1.50
CA LEU A 225 8.09 2.84 -1.60
C LEU A 225 7.46 3.10 -2.97
N SER A 226 6.21 3.54 -2.99
CA SER A 226 5.47 3.82 -4.23
C SER A 226 4.87 5.23 -4.23
N ILE A 227 4.57 5.73 -5.44
CA ILE A 227 3.79 6.94 -5.65
C ILE A 227 2.61 6.62 -6.57
N SER A 228 1.43 7.09 -6.19
CA SER A 228 0.19 6.79 -6.91
C SER A 228 -0.62 8.05 -7.20
N VAL A 229 -1.39 7.99 -8.28
CA VAL A 229 -2.50 8.91 -8.52
C VAL A 229 -3.76 8.23 -7.99
N VAL A 230 -4.51 8.95 -7.18
CA VAL A 230 -5.75 8.49 -6.55
C VAL A 230 -6.91 9.27 -7.13
N MET A 231 -7.94 8.55 -7.54
CA MET A 231 -9.23 9.09 -7.96
C MET A 231 -10.29 8.79 -6.91
N ASP A 232 -10.93 9.83 -6.37
CA ASP A 232 -12.05 9.75 -5.44
C ASP A 232 -13.38 9.85 -6.21
N LEU A 233 -14.27 8.90 -5.95
CA LEU A 233 -15.58 8.70 -6.58
C LEU A 233 -16.71 9.08 -5.62
#